data_AF-A0A9P0LIE8-F1
#
_entry.id   AF-A0A9P0LIE8-F1
#
_cell.length_a   1.000
_cell.length_b   1.000
_cell.length_c   1.000
_cell.angle_alpha   90.00
_cell.angle_beta   90.00
_cell.angle_gamma   90.00
#
_symmetry.space_group_name_H-M   'P 1'
#
loop_
_entity.id
_entity.type
_entity.pdbx_description
1 polymer ?
#
loop_
_entity_poly.entity_id
_entity_poly.type
_entity_poly.pdbx_seq_one_letter_code
_entity_poly.pdbx_strand_id
1 'polypeptide(L)'
;MTVKMYDCASCLAKYLLCGFNFIIFLAGSAVLVVGIWLVADPNSFIGISKIIPSDELHNFIQPKVIEQVSYAILAIGILIFLVSFLGYCGALKESQCMLTTYGILLIVILVLEIAAGILAVVYKSKVETETKDVLITSLSHYKPTTEETDAVTQAWDQLQMNLHCCGVNNYSDYAGNQDLRNASRLVPESCCILKEDKTPVSDTCTTSPNDSNSYFNKVQLTSFYFYPNLQLSHVES
;
A
#
# COMPACT_ATOMS: atom_id res chain seq x y z
N MET A 1 -12.47 13.82 47.97
CA MET A 1 -11.28 13.63 47.11
C MET A 1 -11.62 13.33 45.64
N THR A 2 -12.88 13.02 45.33
CA THR A 2 -13.35 12.72 43.97
C THR A 2 -13.44 13.97 43.06
N VAL A 3 -13.77 15.15 43.59
CA VAL A 3 -13.98 16.37 42.78
C VAL A 3 -12.71 16.84 42.02
N LYS A 4 -11.52 16.79 42.64
CA LYS A 4 -10.25 17.16 41.98
C LYS A 4 -9.81 16.17 40.89
N MET A 5 -10.23 14.91 40.97
CA MET A 5 -9.85 13.87 40.00
C MET A 5 -10.64 14.01 38.70
N TYR A 6 -11.92 14.42 38.79
CA TYR A 6 -12.74 14.75 37.62
C TYR A 6 -12.23 16.00 36.88
N ASP A 7 -11.74 17.02 37.58
CA ASP A 7 -11.16 18.22 36.94
C ASP A 7 -9.87 17.91 36.17
N CYS A 8 -8.97 17.11 36.73
CA CYS A 8 -7.69 16.79 36.09
C CYS A 8 -7.88 15.89 34.86
N ALA A 9 -8.74 14.87 34.97
CA ALA A 9 -9.05 13.96 33.86
C ALA A 9 -9.76 14.68 32.70
N SER A 10 -10.71 15.57 33.01
CA SER A 10 -11.43 16.34 31.98
C SER A 10 -10.52 17.36 31.29
N CYS A 11 -9.64 18.01 32.05
CA CYS A 11 -8.64 18.93 31.52
C CYS A 11 -7.66 18.20 30.60
N LEU A 12 -7.10 17.06 31.06
CA LEU A 12 -6.21 16.22 30.27
C LEU A 12 -6.90 15.71 29.00
N ALA A 13 -8.13 15.19 29.11
CA ALA A 13 -8.89 14.70 27.96
C ALA A 13 -9.12 15.81 26.92
N LYS A 14 -9.41 17.04 27.35
CA LYS A 14 -9.57 18.19 26.45
C LYS A 14 -8.28 18.54 25.72
N TYR A 15 -7.16 18.61 26.45
CA TYR A 15 -5.85 18.89 25.84
C TYR A 15 -5.41 17.78 24.88
N LEU A 16 -5.60 16.51 25.25
CA LEU A 16 -5.31 15.37 24.37
C LEU A 16 -6.19 15.39 23.12
N LEU A 17 -7.49 15.59 23.27
CA LEU A 17 -8.44 15.66 22.14
C LEU A 17 -8.08 16.81 21.20
N CYS A 18 -7.78 17.98 21.75
CA CYS A 18 -7.39 19.16 20.97
C CYS A 18 -6.06 18.93 20.24
N GLY A 19 -5.02 18.47 20.95
CA GLY A 19 -3.70 18.23 20.37
C GLY A 19 -3.70 17.14 19.30
N PHE A 20 -4.36 16.01 19.56
CA PHE A 20 -4.44 14.91 18.60
C PHE A 20 -5.24 15.31 17.35
N ASN A 21 -6.41 15.94 17.52
CA ASN A 21 -7.18 16.42 16.37
C ASN A 21 -6.46 17.51 15.59
N PHE A 22 -5.65 18.35 16.25
CA PHE A 22 -4.83 19.34 15.56
C PHE A 22 -3.75 18.69 14.68
N ILE A 23 -3.06 17.67 15.18
CA ILE A 23 -2.06 16.93 14.40
C ILE A 23 -2.73 16.23 13.21
N ILE A 24 -3.87 15.57 13.43
CA ILE A 24 -4.64 14.94 12.36
C ILE A 24 -5.14 15.98 11.36
N PHE A 25 -5.54 17.16 11.81
CA PHE A 25 -5.96 18.24 10.94
C PHE A 25 -4.83 18.70 10.01
N LEU A 26 -3.61 18.84 10.52
CA LEU A 26 -2.44 19.17 9.70
C LEU A 26 -2.13 18.05 8.69
N ALA A 27 -2.15 16.79 9.14
CA ALA A 27 -1.93 15.64 8.26
C ALA A 27 -3.03 15.53 7.18
N GLY A 28 -4.30 15.66 7.56
CA GLY A 28 -5.45 15.65 6.66
C GLY A 28 -5.41 16.80 5.66
N SER A 29 -4.99 18.00 6.09
CA SER A 29 -4.77 19.14 5.19
C SER A 29 -3.69 18.83 4.15
N ALA A 30 -2.57 18.21 4.55
CA ALA A 30 -1.52 17.81 3.63
C ALA A 30 -2.01 16.76 2.61
N VAL A 31 -2.70 15.71 3.08
CA VAL A 31 -3.30 14.69 2.22
C VAL A 31 -4.33 15.30 1.27
N LEU A 32 -5.16 16.24 1.74
CA LEU A 32 -6.14 16.95 0.93
C LEU A 32 -5.47 17.79 -0.17
N VAL A 33 -4.41 18.54 0.16
CA VAL A 33 -3.64 19.30 -0.83
C VAL A 33 -3.05 18.37 -1.89
N VAL A 34 -2.47 17.23 -1.48
CA VAL A 34 -1.95 16.22 -2.41
C VAL A 34 -3.07 15.65 -3.28
N GLY A 35 -4.22 15.29 -2.70
CA GLY A 35 -5.37 14.78 -3.45
C GLY A 35 -5.91 15.78 -4.48
N ILE A 36 -6.02 17.06 -4.11
CA ILE A 36 -6.42 18.13 -5.02
C ILE A 36 -5.38 18.28 -6.14
N TRP A 37 -4.09 18.28 -5.81
CA TRP A 37 -3.01 18.35 -6.80
C TRP A 37 -3.10 17.19 -7.81
N LEU A 38 -3.26 15.96 -7.33
CA LEU A 38 -3.35 14.76 -8.16
C LEU A 38 -4.55 14.78 -9.12
N VAL A 39 -5.69 15.32 -8.68
CA VAL A 39 -6.89 15.45 -9.52
C VAL A 39 -6.78 16.62 -10.50
N ALA A 40 -6.17 17.75 -10.08
CA ALA A 40 -6.04 18.94 -10.91
C ALA A 40 -4.99 18.77 -12.02
N ASP A 41 -3.89 18.08 -11.73
CA ASP A 41 -2.83 17.82 -12.70
C ASP A 41 -2.27 16.40 -12.57
N PRO A 42 -2.99 15.39 -13.08
CA PRO A 42 -2.52 14.00 -13.06
C PRO A 42 -1.25 13.82 -13.92
N ASN A 43 -1.02 14.70 -14.91
CA ASN A 43 0.15 14.64 -15.79
C ASN A 43 1.41 15.16 -15.09
N SER A 44 1.29 16.16 -14.23
CA SER A 44 2.41 16.65 -13.41
C SER A 44 2.91 15.59 -12.43
N PHE A 45 2.05 14.73 -11.89
CA PHE A 45 2.50 13.61 -11.07
C PHE A 45 3.33 12.61 -11.87
N ILE A 46 2.90 12.30 -13.10
CA ILE A 46 3.65 11.47 -14.06
C ILE A 46 4.98 12.12 -14.44
N GLY A 47 5.06 13.47 -14.49
CA GLY A 47 6.26 14.22 -14.80
C GLY A 47 7.24 14.41 -13.63
N ILE A 48 6.75 14.67 -12.41
CA ILE A 48 7.56 14.88 -11.20
C ILE A 48 8.23 13.59 -10.77
N SER A 49 7.51 12.47 -10.90
CA SER A 49 8.15 11.20 -10.69
C SER A 49 9.44 11.16 -11.57
N LYS A 50 9.46 11.72 -12.83
CA LYS A 50 10.51 11.44 -13.87
C LYS A 50 11.82 12.12 -13.55
N ILE A 51 11.77 13.03 -12.58
CA ILE A 51 12.85 13.93 -12.19
C ILE A 51 13.51 13.41 -10.91
N ILE A 52 12.85 12.56 -10.13
CA ILE A 52 13.52 11.82 -9.05
C ILE A 52 14.33 10.71 -9.73
N PRO A 53 15.67 10.62 -9.53
CA PRO A 53 16.51 9.53 -10.03
C PRO A 53 16.30 8.28 -9.16
N SER A 54 15.05 7.92 -8.99
CA SER A 54 14.56 6.62 -8.61
C SER A 54 13.69 6.25 -9.80
N ASP A 55 14.24 5.47 -10.74
CA ASP A 55 13.55 5.00 -11.95
C ASP A 55 12.24 4.21 -11.64
N GLU A 56 11.91 4.06 -10.34
CA GLU A 56 11.02 3.07 -9.73
C GLU A 56 9.53 3.44 -9.59
N LEU A 57 9.10 4.67 -9.93
CA LEU A 57 7.71 5.10 -9.69
C LEU A 57 6.89 5.43 -10.96
N HIS A 58 7.53 5.44 -12.13
CA HIS A 58 7.00 6.04 -13.36
C HIS A 58 5.85 5.35 -14.07
N ASN A 59 6.00 4.06 -14.22
CA ASN A 59 5.20 3.23 -15.11
C ASN A 59 4.26 2.30 -14.32
N PHE A 60 4.23 2.46 -13.00
CA PHE A 60 3.41 1.68 -12.07
C PHE A 60 1.93 2.00 -12.18
N ILE A 61 1.62 3.12 -12.82
CA ILE A 61 0.33 3.74 -12.69
C ILE A 61 -0.24 3.92 -14.08
N GLN A 62 -0.99 2.90 -14.49
CA GLN A 62 -1.88 3.06 -15.62
C GLN A 62 -2.74 4.31 -15.37
N PRO A 63 -2.97 5.17 -16.37
CA PRO A 63 -3.65 6.46 -16.18
C PRO A 63 -5.01 6.29 -15.51
N LYS A 64 -5.70 5.18 -15.79
CA LYS A 64 -6.98 4.81 -15.18
C LYS A 64 -6.90 4.48 -13.68
N VAL A 65 -5.80 3.85 -13.24
CA VAL A 65 -5.58 3.51 -11.83
C VAL A 65 -5.16 4.77 -11.04
N ILE A 66 -4.32 5.64 -11.64
CA ILE A 66 -3.99 6.96 -11.03
C ILE A 66 -5.27 7.73 -10.75
N GLU A 67 -6.15 7.82 -11.75
CA GLU A 67 -7.38 8.58 -11.65
C GLU A 67 -8.26 8.08 -10.49
N GLN A 68 -8.47 6.76 -10.43
CA GLN A 68 -9.30 6.16 -9.37
C GLN A 68 -8.69 6.32 -7.98
N VAL A 69 -7.37 6.14 -7.84
CA VAL A 69 -6.66 6.32 -6.57
C VAL A 69 -6.65 7.79 -6.14
N SER A 70 -6.52 8.73 -7.09
CA SER A 70 -6.52 10.17 -6.80
C SER A 70 -7.85 10.63 -6.22
N TYR A 71 -8.97 10.17 -6.78
CA TYR A 71 -10.29 10.45 -6.21
C TYR A 71 -10.48 9.83 -4.82
N ALA A 72 -9.94 8.64 -4.58
CA ALA A 72 -9.98 8.01 -3.26
C ALA A 72 -9.17 8.81 -2.23
N ILE A 73 -7.93 9.21 -2.55
CA ILE A 73 -7.08 10.04 -1.69
C ILE A 73 -7.76 11.39 -1.40
N LEU A 74 -8.36 12.03 -2.41
CA LEU A 74 -9.10 13.26 -2.24
C LEU A 74 -10.28 13.08 -1.27
N ALA A 75 -11.09 12.05 -1.45
CA ALA A 75 -12.25 11.78 -0.59
C ALA A 75 -11.82 11.51 0.86
N ILE A 76 -10.78 10.69 1.06
CA ILE A 76 -10.21 10.39 2.39
C ILE A 76 -9.66 11.67 3.02
N GLY A 77 -8.91 12.48 2.28
CA GLY A 77 -8.35 13.75 2.74
C GLY A 77 -9.44 14.72 3.21
N ILE A 78 -10.53 14.86 2.45
CA ILE A 78 -11.69 15.69 2.84
C ILE A 78 -12.29 15.18 4.15
N LEU A 79 -12.52 13.87 4.26
CA LEU A 79 -13.13 13.27 5.45
C LEU A 79 -12.26 13.48 6.69
N ILE A 80 -10.96 13.21 6.60
CA ILE A 80 -10.00 13.41 7.70
C ILE A 80 -9.97 14.89 8.10
N PHE A 81 -9.87 15.80 7.12
CA PHE A 81 -9.85 17.25 7.36
C PHE A 81 -11.11 17.71 8.11
N LEU A 82 -12.31 17.31 7.65
CA LEU A 82 -13.57 17.74 8.27
C LEU A 82 -13.75 17.18 9.68
N VAL A 83 -13.49 15.88 9.87
CA VAL A 83 -13.63 15.23 11.19
C VAL A 83 -12.67 15.85 12.20
N SER A 84 -11.40 16.02 11.82
CA SER A 84 -10.39 16.62 12.70
C SER A 84 -10.63 18.10 12.98
N PHE A 85 -11.09 18.87 11.99
CA PHE A 85 -11.48 20.27 12.18
C PHE A 85 -12.63 20.41 13.18
N LEU A 86 -13.66 19.56 13.07
CA LEU A 86 -14.79 19.54 14.01
C LEU A 86 -14.35 19.11 15.42
N GLY A 87 -13.46 18.12 15.54
CA GLY A 87 -12.90 17.69 16.83
C GLY A 87 -12.06 18.79 17.49
N TYR A 88 -11.19 19.44 16.73
CA TYR A 88 -10.35 20.55 17.20
C TYR A 88 -11.18 21.78 17.59
N CYS A 89 -12.04 22.26 16.70
CA CYS A 89 -12.89 23.43 16.95
C CYS A 89 -13.94 23.16 18.03
N GLY A 90 -14.51 21.96 18.08
CA GLY A 90 -15.48 21.55 19.11
C GLY A 90 -14.85 21.56 20.50
N ALA A 91 -13.62 21.04 20.63
CA ALA A 91 -12.87 21.08 21.88
C ALA A 91 -12.44 22.50 22.27
N LEU A 92 -11.99 23.32 21.31
CA LEU A 92 -11.55 24.70 21.58
C LEU A 92 -12.71 25.63 21.95
N LYS A 93 -13.81 25.59 21.19
CA LYS A 93 -14.96 26.47 21.39
C LYS A 93 -15.90 25.99 22.50
N GLU A 94 -15.60 24.83 23.11
CA GLU A 94 -16.49 24.16 24.08
C GLU A 94 -17.93 24.01 23.55
N SER A 95 -18.08 23.89 22.23
CA SER A 95 -19.39 23.83 21.59
C SER A 95 -19.89 22.39 21.64
N GLN A 96 -20.89 22.15 22.51
CA GLN A 96 -21.54 20.85 22.61
C GLN A 96 -22.07 20.36 21.26
N CYS A 97 -22.67 21.24 20.46
CA CYS A 97 -23.19 20.87 19.14
C CYS A 97 -22.09 20.33 18.21
N MET A 98 -20.95 21.03 18.09
CA MET A 98 -19.83 20.56 17.26
C MET A 98 -19.23 19.25 17.77
N LEU A 99 -19.07 19.12 19.10
CA LEU A 99 -18.52 17.91 19.71
C LEU A 99 -19.47 16.71 19.57
N THR A 100 -20.77 16.94 19.67
CA THR A 100 -21.80 15.91 19.41
C THR A 100 -21.78 15.49 17.95
N THR A 101 -21.71 16.42 17.00
CA THR A 101 -21.59 16.09 15.57
C THR A 101 -20.32 15.28 15.29
N TYR A 102 -19.18 15.67 15.86
CA TYR A 102 -17.93 14.90 15.79
C TYR A 102 -18.13 13.47 16.29
N GLY A 103 -18.76 13.30 17.46
CA GLY A 103 -19.06 11.97 18.03
C GLY A 103 -19.96 11.12 17.12
N ILE A 104 -21.02 11.71 16.56
CA ILE A 104 -21.92 11.01 15.62
C ILE A 104 -21.16 10.58 14.37
N LEU A 105 -20.33 11.44 13.79
CA LEU A 105 -19.52 11.11 12.61
C LEU A 105 -18.55 9.94 12.89
N LEU A 106 -17.89 9.92 14.05
CA LEU A 106 -17.03 8.80 14.44
C LEU A 106 -17.80 7.48 14.56
N ILE A 107 -19.01 7.51 15.11
CA ILE A 107 -19.86 6.30 15.21
C ILE A 107 -20.24 5.81 13.81
N VAL A 108 -20.61 6.71 12.90
CA VAL A 108 -20.92 6.35 11.51
C VAL A 108 -19.71 5.74 10.82
N ILE A 109 -18.52 6.35 10.96
CA ILE A 109 -17.27 5.81 10.41
C ILE A 109 -16.99 4.42 10.95
N LEU A 110 -17.13 4.21 12.27
CA LEU A 110 -16.93 2.91 12.89
C LEU A 110 -17.87 1.83 12.33
N VAL A 111 -19.14 2.17 12.12
CA VAL A 111 -20.10 1.24 11.51
C VAL A 111 -19.71 0.91 10.07
N LEU A 112 -19.27 1.91 9.29
CA LEU A 112 -18.79 1.71 7.92
C LEU A 112 -17.52 0.83 7.88
N GLU A 113 -16.58 1.03 8.80
CA GLU A 113 -15.37 0.21 8.92
C GLU A 113 -15.70 -1.25 9.26
N ILE A 114 -16.62 -1.48 10.19
CA ILE A 114 -17.09 -2.83 10.53
C ILE A 114 -17.76 -3.47 9.30
N ALA A 115 -18.63 -2.75 8.60
CA ALA A 115 -19.29 -3.25 7.40
C ALA A 115 -18.28 -3.56 6.29
N ALA A 116 -17.30 -2.69 6.06
CA ALA A 116 -16.22 -2.90 5.10
C ALA A 116 -15.37 -4.12 5.48
N GLY A 117 -15.05 -4.31 6.76
CA GLY A 117 -14.33 -5.48 7.26
C GLY A 117 -15.10 -6.79 7.01
N ILE A 118 -16.41 -6.81 7.26
CA ILE A 118 -17.26 -7.98 6.96
C ILE A 118 -17.28 -8.24 5.46
N LEU A 119 -17.49 -7.21 4.63
CA LEU A 119 -17.50 -7.35 3.17
C LEU A 119 -16.16 -7.87 2.64
N ALA A 120 -15.03 -7.40 3.18
CA ALA A 120 -13.70 -7.86 2.79
C ALA A 120 -13.52 -9.37 3.05
N VAL A 121 -14.04 -9.88 4.18
CA VAL A 121 -13.99 -11.31 4.49
C VAL A 121 -14.94 -12.11 3.59
N VAL A 122 -16.17 -11.65 3.40
CA VAL A 122 -17.19 -12.36 2.60
C VAL A 122 -16.80 -12.45 1.13
N TYR A 123 -16.26 -11.37 0.55
CA TYR A 123 -15.89 -11.30 -0.86
C TYR A 123 -14.45 -11.68 -1.15
N LYS A 124 -13.70 -12.19 -0.15
CA LYS A 124 -12.28 -12.51 -0.25
C LYS A 124 -11.92 -13.27 -1.52
N SER A 125 -12.55 -14.42 -1.78
CA SER A 125 -12.21 -15.28 -2.94
C SER A 125 -12.45 -14.61 -4.29
N LYS A 126 -13.48 -13.76 -4.36
CA LYS A 126 -13.76 -12.99 -5.58
C LYS A 126 -12.71 -11.91 -5.79
N VAL A 127 -12.41 -11.13 -4.75
CA VAL A 127 -11.37 -10.09 -4.80
C VAL A 127 -10.01 -10.70 -5.14
N GLU A 128 -9.65 -11.85 -4.56
CA GLU A 128 -8.41 -12.56 -4.89
C GLU A 128 -8.34 -12.94 -6.37
N THR A 129 -9.42 -13.46 -6.94
CA THR A 129 -9.44 -13.88 -8.36
C THR A 129 -9.30 -12.68 -9.30
N GLU A 130 -10.10 -11.63 -9.08
CA GLU A 130 -10.06 -10.41 -9.90
C GLU A 130 -8.69 -9.71 -9.78
N THR A 131 -8.11 -9.69 -8.58
CA THR A 131 -6.78 -9.12 -8.34
C THR A 131 -5.71 -9.93 -9.07
N LYS A 132 -5.79 -11.27 -9.06
CA LYS A 132 -4.87 -12.12 -9.80
C LYS A 132 -4.93 -11.86 -11.30
N ASP A 133 -6.12 -11.69 -11.88
CA ASP A 133 -6.26 -11.42 -13.32
C ASP A 133 -5.62 -10.08 -13.71
N VAL A 134 -5.82 -9.04 -12.88
CA VAL A 134 -5.16 -7.73 -13.07
C VAL A 134 -3.64 -7.85 -12.96
N LEU A 135 -3.14 -8.63 -12.01
CA LEU A 135 -1.71 -8.82 -11.81
C LEU A 135 -1.08 -9.65 -12.94
N ILE A 136 -1.72 -10.71 -13.42
CA ILE A 136 -1.26 -11.49 -14.57
C ILE A 136 -1.20 -10.61 -15.82
N THR A 137 -2.23 -9.78 -16.02
CA THR A 137 -2.26 -8.82 -17.13
C THR A 137 -1.09 -7.84 -17.02
N SER A 138 -0.79 -7.37 -15.81
CA SER A 138 0.36 -6.49 -15.56
C SER A 138 1.70 -7.19 -15.82
N LEU A 139 1.81 -8.50 -15.56
CA LEU A 139 3.01 -9.30 -15.83
C LEU A 139 3.33 -9.42 -17.34
N SER A 140 2.33 -9.26 -18.21
CA SER A 140 2.57 -9.23 -19.67
C SER A 140 3.39 -8.02 -20.14
N HIS A 141 3.47 -6.97 -19.31
CA HIS A 141 4.27 -5.77 -19.55
C HIS A 141 5.61 -5.79 -18.81
N TYR A 142 5.91 -6.84 -18.04
CA TYR A 142 7.15 -6.99 -17.27
C TYR A 142 8.35 -7.28 -18.19
N LYS A 143 9.42 -6.49 -18.09
CA LYS A 143 10.62 -6.58 -18.95
C LYS A 143 11.92 -6.59 -18.13
N PRO A 144 12.29 -7.75 -17.55
CA PRO A 144 13.38 -7.84 -16.58
C PRO A 144 14.80 -7.78 -17.16
N THR A 145 14.96 -7.78 -18.49
CA THR A 145 16.28 -7.89 -19.14
C THR A 145 16.63 -6.69 -20.02
N THR A 146 15.74 -5.68 -20.10
CA THR A 146 15.99 -4.45 -20.87
C THR A 146 16.73 -3.43 -20.01
N GLU A 147 17.65 -2.66 -20.62
CA GLU A 147 18.36 -1.56 -19.93
C GLU A 147 17.40 -0.43 -19.51
N GLU A 148 16.26 -0.29 -20.18
CA GLU A 148 15.14 0.52 -19.70
C GLU A 148 14.30 -0.31 -18.72
N THR A 149 14.55 -0.14 -17.42
CA THR A 149 13.71 -0.70 -16.36
C THR A 149 12.44 0.14 -16.22
N ASP A 150 11.35 -0.33 -16.80
CA ASP A 150 10.07 0.32 -16.58
C ASP A 150 9.58 0.08 -15.13
N ALA A 151 8.77 0.98 -14.58
CA ALA A 151 8.32 0.81 -13.21
C ALA A 151 7.38 -0.39 -13.00
N VAL A 152 6.82 -1.01 -14.05
CA VAL A 152 6.16 -2.33 -13.92
C VAL A 152 7.20 -3.40 -13.57
N THR A 153 8.39 -3.33 -14.16
CA THR A 153 9.50 -4.21 -13.83
C THR A 153 9.97 -4.01 -12.40
N GLN A 154 10.21 -2.76 -12.01
CA GLN A 154 10.68 -2.45 -10.67
C GLN A 154 9.64 -2.75 -9.59
N ALA A 155 8.35 -2.57 -9.92
CA ALA A 155 7.24 -3.03 -9.11
C ALA A 155 7.36 -4.48 -8.71
N TRP A 156 7.48 -5.30 -9.76
CA TRP A 156 7.50 -6.73 -9.65
C TRP A 156 8.77 -7.18 -8.96
N ASP A 157 9.91 -6.56 -9.25
CA ASP A 157 11.18 -6.88 -8.61
C ASP A 157 11.11 -6.62 -7.10
N GLN A 158 10.66 -5.43 -6.71
CA GLN A 158 10.56 -5.04 -5.30
C GLN A 158 9.50 -5.86 -4.56
N LEU A 159 8.38 -6.16 -5.23
CA LEU A 159 7.35 -7.04 -4.69
C LEU A 159 7.92 -8.44 -4.42
N GLN A 160 8.60 -9.04 -5.38
CA GLN A 160 9.15 -10.39 -5.29
C GLN A 160 10.27 -10.50 -4.25
N MET A 161 11.15 -9.51 -4.20
CA MET A 161 12.24 -9.45 -3.22
C MET A 161 11.70 -9.27 -1.80
N ASN A 162 10.77 -8.33 -1.58
CA ASN A 162 10.26 -8.03 -0.23
C ASN A 162 9.28 -9.08 0.28
N LEU A 163 8.53 -9.71 -0.63
CA LEU A 163 7.51 -10.69 -0.29
C LEU A 163 8.00 -12.13 -0.44
N HIS A 164 9.23 -12.33 -0.91
CA HIS A 164 9.84 -13.64 -1.13
C HIS A 164 8.92 -14.58 -1.93
N CYS A 165 8.40 -14.08 -3.04
CA CYS A 165 7.49 -14.79 -3.93
C CYS A 165 7.93 -14.65 -5.40
N CYS A 166 7.37 -15.46 -6.29
CA CYS A 166 7.71 -15.43 -7.71
C CYS A 166 6.48 -15.65 -8.58
N GLY A 167 6.09 -14.60 -9.31
CA GLY A 167 4.87 -14.59 -10.12
C GLY A 167 3.60 -14.37 -9.29
N VAL A 168 2.44 -14.48 -9.95
CA VAL A 168 1.11 -14.31 -9.34
C VAL A 168 0.64 -15.63 -8.72
N ASN A 169 0.80 -16.72 -9.45
CA ASN A 169 0.46 -18.08 -9.05
C ASN A 169 1.69 -18.97 -8.88
N ASN A 170 2.75 -18.75 -9.66
CA ASN A 170 4.09 -19.33 -9.52
C ASN A 170 4.96 -18.85 -10.70
N TYR A 171 6.20 -19.35 -10.77
CA TYR A 171 7.14 -19.03 -11.85
C TYR A 171 6.63 -19.31 -13.28
N SER A 172 5.67 -20.23 -13.47
CA SER A 172 5.17 -20.55 -14.81
C SER A 172 4.41 -19.38 -15.45
N ASP A 173 4.00 -18.39 -14.67
CA ASP A 173 3.43 -17.14 -15.19
C ASP A 173 4.41 -16.41 -16.13
N TYR A 174 5.73 -16.65 -15.99
CA TYR A 174 6.77 -16.09 -16.87
C TYR A 174 6.98 -16.88 -18.16
N ALA A 175 6.36 -18.04 -18.35
CA ALA A 175 6.61 -18.88 -19.53
C ALA A 175 6.28 -18.17 -20.86
N GLY A 176 5.35 -17.20 -20.84
CA GLY A 176 4.99 -16.37 -22.00
C GLY A 176 5.89 -15.15 -22.22
N ASN A 177 6.78 -14.82 -21.28
CA ASN A 177 7.59 -13.61 -21.32
C ASN A 177 8.74 -13.75 -22.35
N GLN A 178 8.73 -12.92 -23.38
CA GLN A 178 9.71 -13.01 -24.47
C GLN A 178 11.12 -12.58 -24.04
N ASP A 179 11.23 -11.60 -23.14
CA ASP A 179 12.49 -11.04 -22.66
C ASP A 179 13.30 -12.06 -21.85
N LEU A 180 12.62 -12.80 -20.96
CA LEU A 180 13.22 -13.91 -20.21
C LEU A 180 13.61 -15.06 -21.13
N ARG A 181 12.75 -15.42 -22.09
CA ARG A 181 13.03 -16.49 -23.06
C ARG A 181 14.24 -16.19 -23.93
N ASN A 182 14.39 -14.95 -24.40
CA ASN A 182 15.54 -14.52 -25.20
C ASN A 182 16.85 -14.59 -24.40
N ALA A 183 16.79 -14.31 -23.10
CA ALA A 183 17.92 -14.44 -22.17
C ALA A 183 18.16 -15.87 -21.67
N SER A 184 17.39 -16.86 -22.13
CA SER A 184 17.40 -18.25 -21.62
C SER A 184 17.16 -18.37 -20.10
N ARG A 185 16.37 -17.44 -19.54
CA ARG A 185 15.97 -17.40 -18.12
C ARG A 185 14.52 -17.90 -17.97
N LEU A 186 14.26 -18.66 -16.91
CA LEU A 186 12.92 -19.11 -16.50
C LEU A 186 12.25 -18.11 -15.55
N VAL A 187 13.05 -17.41 -14.73
CA VAL A 187 12.58 -16.41 -13.76
C VAL A 187 13.52 -15.20 -13.76
N PRO A 188 13.02 -14.02 -13.35
CA PRO A 188 13.87 -12.87 -13.11
C PRO A 188 14.76 -13.06 -11.87
N GLU A 189 15.81 -12.24 -11.75
CA GLU A 189 16.74 -12.28 -10.61
C GLU A 189 16.07 -11.90 -9.29
N SER A 190 15.02 -11.09 -9.34
CA SER A 190 14.19 -10.74 -8.18
C SER A 190 13.47 -11.93 -7.53
N CYS A 191 13.29 -13.04 -8.26
CA CYS A 191 12.77 -14.29 -7.69
C CYS A 191 13.85 -15.10 -6.94
N CYS A 192 15.13 -14.74 -7.06
CA CYS A 192 16.24 -15.45 -6.46
C CYS A 192 16.46 -15.04 -5.01
N ILE A 193 17.07 -15.94 -4.25
CA ILE A 193 17.61 -15.59 -2.94
C ILE A 193 18.85 -14.75 -3.18
N LEU A 194 18.86 -13.53 -2.65
CA LEU A 194 19.94 -12.57 -2.82
C LEU A 194 20.87 -12.55 -1.59
N LYS A 195 22.14 -12.22 -1.83
CA LYS A 195 23.14 -11.90 -0.81
C LYS A 195 22.99 -10.44 -0.34
N GLU A 196 23.77 -10.03 0.66
CA GLU A 196 23.79 -8.64 1.17
C GLU A 196 24.13 -7.59 0.10
N ASP A 197 24.86 -7.99 -0.95
CA ASP A 197 25.21 -7.14 -2.09
C ASP A 197 24.13 -7.11 -3.20
N LYS A 198 22.94 -7.66 -2.93
CA LYS A 198 21.81 -7.81 -3.86
C LYS A 198 22.11 -8.69 -5.08
N THR A 199 23.17 -9.50 -5.05
CA THR A 199 23.43 -10.50 -6.10
C THR A 199 22.81 -11.85 -5.74
N PRO A 200 22.41 -12.68 -6.73
CA PRO A 200 21.92 -14.02 -6.45
C PRO A 200 22.94 -14.86 -5.68
N VAL A 201 22.47 -15.64 -4.70
CA VAL A 201 23.29 -16.63 -3.99
C VAL A 201 23.84 -17.68 -4.96
N SER A 202 23.07 -18.00 -6.00
CA SER A 202 23.39 -19.02 -7.00
C SER A 202 23.20 -18.47 -8.42
N ASP A 203 24.27 -18.55 -9.23
CA ASP A 203 24.28 -18.11 -10.63
C ASP A 203 23.29 -18.88 -11.52
N THR A 204 22.86 -20.08 -11.09
CA THR A 204 21.91 -20.91 -11.84
C THR A 204 20.46 -20.65 -11.47
N CYS A 205 20.15 -19.76 -10.52
CA CYS A 205 18.79 -19.52 -10.06
C CYS A 205 17.83 -19.13 -11.20
N THR A 206 18.27 -18.20 -12.08
CA THR A 206 17.42 -17.70 -13.17
C THR A 206 17.14 -18.76 -14.23
N THR A 207 18.01 -19.77 -14.39
CA THR A 207 17.90 -20.82 -15.41
C THR A 207 17.38 -22.15 -14.87
N SER A 208 17.57 -22.42 -13.57
CA SER A 208 17.20 -23.66 -12.88
C SER A 208 16.79 -23.34 -11.43
N PRO A 209 15.65 -22.65 -11.23
CA PRO A 209 15.17 -22.28 -9.92
C PRO A 209 14.71 -23.52 -9.12
N ASN A 210 14.99 -23.51 -7.81
CA ASN A 210 14.55 -24.50 -6.83
C ASN A 210 14.30 -23.85 -5.46
N ASP A 211 13.78 -24.62 -4.50
CA ASP A 211 13.42 -24.10 -3.17
C ASP A 211 14.61 -23.62 -2.33
N SER A 212 15.85 -23.99 -2.69
CA SER A 212 17.08 -23.61 -1.96
C SER A 212 17.77 -22.37 -2.54
N ASN A 213 17.47 -21.98 -3.78
CA ASN A 213 18.09 -20.82 -4.43
C ASN A 213 17.09 -19.73 -4.85
N SER A 214 15.78 -19.98 -4.73
CA SER A 214 14.73 -19.10 -5.25
C SER A 214 13.41 -19.24 -4.51
N TYR A 215 12.49 -18.31 -4.79
CA TYR A 215 11.12 -18.34 -4.33
C TYR A 215 10.12 -18.75 -5.43
N PHE A 216 10.59 -19.52 -6.42
CA PHE A 216 9.89 -19.80 -7.68
C PHE A 216 8.47 -20.38 -7.54
N ASN A 217 8.18 -21.11 -6.46
CA ASN A 217 6.87 -21.71 -6.22
C ASN A 217 6.10 -21.04 -5.05
N LYS A 218 6.59 -19.92 -4.53
CA LYS A 218 5.94 -19.19 -3.43
C LYS A 218 5.04 -18.08 -3.96
N VAL A 219 3.85 -17.97 -3.38
CA VAL A 219 2.82 -16.96 -3.69
C VAL A 219 2.42 -16.22 -2.42
N GLN A 220 2.40 -14.88 -2.46
CA GLN A 220 2.10 -14.06 -1.27
C GLN A 220 0.65 -13.55 -1.19
N LEU A 221 -0.11 -13.53 -2.29
CA LEU A 221 -1.48 -12.97 -2.32
C LEU A 221 -2.44 -13.64 -1.32
N THR A 222 -2.19 -14.89 -0.93
CA THR A 222 -2.97 -15.61 0.08
C THR A 222 -2.55 -15.34 1.53
N SER A 223 -1.34 -14.81 1.75
CA SER A 223 -0.68 -14.75 3.06
C SER A 223 -0.91 -13.44 3.81
N PHE A 224 -1.15 -12.33 3.10
CA PHE A 224 -1.26 -10.98 3.70
C PHE A 224 -2.39 -10.84 4.73
N TYR A 225 -3.47 -11.62 4.61
CA TYR A 225 -4.60 -11.56 5.54
C TYR A 225 -4.60 -12.65 6.61
N PHE A 226 -3.83 -13.72 6.45
CA PHE A 226 -3.95 -14.90 7.31
C PHE A 226 -2.78 -15.05 8.30
N TYR A 227 -1.62 -14.43 8.05
CA TYR A 227 -0.48 -14.49 8.98
C TYR A 227 0.34 -13.19 9.01
N PRO A 228 -0.06 -12.18 9.81
CA PRO A 228 0.81 -11.02 10.09
C PRO A 228 2.10 -11.40 10.84
N ASN A 229 2.18 -12.61 11.42
CA ASN A 229 3.31 -13.05 12.26
C ASN A 229 4.32 -14.00 11.59
N LEU A 230 4.17 -14.35 10.30
CA LEU A 230 5.12 -15.27 9.66
C LEU A 230 6.46 -14.63 9.24
N GLN A 231 6.61 -13.31 9.38
CA GLN A 231 7.91 -12.64 9.18
C GLN A 231 8.84 -12.71 10.40
N LEU A 232 8.36 -13.14 11.57
CA LEU A 232 9.18 -13.19 12.79
C LEU A 232 9.92 -14.53 12.99
N SER A 233 9.64 -15.58 12.21
CA SER A 233 10.26 -16.90 12.40
C SER A 233 11.48 -17.19 11.52
N HIS A 234 11.90 -16.26 10.66
CA HIS A 234 13.08 -16.45 9.78
C HIS A 234 14.22 -15.45 10.01
N VAL A 235 14.20 -14.69 11.11
CA VAL A 235 15.30 -13.78 11.52
C VAL A 235 16.23 -14.41 12.58
N GLU A 236 15.94 -15.63 13.06
CA GLU A 236 16.87 -16.39 13.89
C GLU A 236 17.19 -17.75 13.25
N SER A 237 18.25 -17.77 12.43
CA SER A 237 19.05 -18.96 12.09
C SER A 237 20.42 -18.50 11.61
#